data_AF-A0A1D6I4D6-F1
#
_entry.id   AF-A0A1D6I4D6-F1
#
_cell.length_a   1.000
_cell.length_b   1.000
_cell.length_c   1.000
_cell.angle_alpha   90.00
_cell.angle_beta   90.00
_cell.angle_gamma   90.00
#
_symmetry.space_group_name_H-M   'P 1'
#
loop_
_entity.id
_entity.type
_entity.pdbx_description
1 polymer ?
#
loop_
_entity_poly.entity_id
_entity_poly.type
_entity_poly.pdbx_seq_one_letter_code
_entity_poly.pdbx_strand_id
1 'polypeptide(L)'
;MEFHEVLDTFLVPTEFWDTQDKFQAWMMSSDWKNNDWRDEEDHKFTYDCLIDRIWWEKVEMVLKTVTPLYSMLRFADQQKNGTISGFLPKMLSAQAEIFAKLKHDKNVKRDFMKKVNEIIKKRTQYLLSDTLMVAGAALDPKALYTSKLATHHSAILAVTLAIKKLAHSPIEASIAIDQFTRTFSKKEKLFGSLEARSSALRADANPTDWWNSCGGQCKELQKIAIRIVSRCCSSSGCERN
;
A
#
# COMPACT_ATOMS: atom_id res chain seq x y z
N MET A 1 -12.41 -8.25 -8.22
CA MET A 1 -12.85 -7.40 -7.10
C MET A 1 -12.61 -5.99 -7.56
N GLU A 2 -13.68 -5.38 -8.04
CA GLU A 2 -13.65 -4.01 -8.57
C GLU A 2 -13.37 -3.06 -7.40
N PHE A 3 -12.65 -1.97 -7.67
CA PHE A 3 -12.27 -0.99 -6.63
C PHE A 3 -13.50 -0.43 -5.90
N HIS A 4 -14.67 -0.45 -6.54
CA HIS A 4 -15.94 0.00 -6.00
C HIS A 4 -16.44 -0.85 -4.82
N GLU A 5 -16.37 -2.18 -4.91
CA GLU A 5 -16.81 -3.07 -3.81
C GLU A 5 -15.96 -2.88 -2.54
N VAL A 6 -14.68 -2.52 -2.73
CA VAL A 6 -13.74 -2.23 -1.64
C VAL A 6 -14.02 -0.88 -0.99
N LEU A 7 -14.47 0.10 -1.76
CA LEU A 7 -14.88 1.42 -1.27
C LEU A 7 -16.08 1.31 -0.33
N ASP A 8 -17.12 0.60 -0.75
CA ASP A 8 -18.36 0.50 0.03
C ASP A 8 -18.14 -0.22 1.36
N THR A 9 -17.29 -1.26 1.34
CA THR A 9 -16.89 -2.01 2.55
C THR A 9 -16.09 -1.14 3.55
N PHE A 10 -15.45 -0.07 3.11
CA PHE A 10 -14.64 0.82 3.96
C PHE A 10 -15.38 2.08 4.42
N LEU A 11 -16.18 2.69 3.53
CA LEU A 11 -16.86 3.96 3.81
C LEU A 11 -17.94 3.79 4.88
N VAL A 12 -18.71 2.70 4.81
CA VAL A 12 -19.82 2.45 5.75
C VAL A 12 -19.35 2.38 7.21
N PRO A 13 -18.33 1.58 7.59
CA PRO A 13 -17.83 1.59 8.97
C PRO A 13 -17.25 2.94 9.43
N THR A 14 -16.64 3.70 8.52
CA THR A 14 -16.05 5.01 8.85
C THR A 14 -17.15 6.03 9.17
N GLU A 15 -18.16 6.12 8.32
CA GLU A 15 -19.32 7.00 8.54
C GLU A 15 -20.08 6.63 9.81
N PHE A 16 -20.26 5.33 10.08
CA PHE A 16 -20.86 4.85 11.32
C PHE A 16 -20.08 5.30 12.56
N TRP A 17 -18.75 5.19 12.53
CA TRP A 17 -17.89 5.61 13.62
C TRP A 17 -17.96 7.12 13.86
N ASP A 18 -17.85 7.93 12.81
CA ASP A 18 -17.86 9.39 12.90
C ASP A 18 -19.22 9.95 13.38
N THR A 19 -20.29 9.16 13.28
CA THR A 19 -21.63 9.53 13.71
C THR A 19 -22.14 8.74 14.92
N GLN A 20 -21.26 8.04 15.63
CA GLN A 20 -21.59 7.20 16.79
C GLN A 20 -22.50 7.91 17.81
N ASP A 21 -22.12 9.11 18.27
CA ASP A 21 -22.89 9.85 19.28
C ASP A 21 -24.31 10.17 18.81
N LYS A 22 -24.47 10.47 17.51
CA LYS A 22 -25.78 10.75 16.91
C LYS A 22 -26.62 9.49 16.82
N PHE A 23 -26.03 8.36 16.43
CA PHE A 23 -26.71 7.08 16.42
C PHE A 23 -27.16 6.67 17.82
N GLN A 24 -26.28 6.77 18.83
CA GLN A 24 -26.63 6.47 20.22
C GLN A 24 -27.76 7.36 20.73
N ALA A 25 -27.71 8.67 20.45
CA ALA A 25 -28.79 9.58 20.81
C ALA A 25 -30.11 9.22 20.12
N TRP A 26 -30.06 8.85 18.83
CA TRP A 26 -31.24 8.46 18.08
C TRP A 26 -31.85 7.15 18.57
N MET A 27 -31.04 6.13 18.89
CA MET A 27 -31.51 4.86 19.46
C MET A 27 -32.31 5.05 20.76
N MET A 28 -31.99 6.08 21.54
CA MET A 28 -32.67 6.39 22.81
C MET A 28 -33.94 7.24 22.65
N SER A 29 -34.19 7.77 21.45
CA SER A 29 -35.30 8.68 21.16
C SER A 29 -36.67 8.00 21.18
N SER A 30 -37.73 8.79 21.31
CA SER A 30 -39.11 8.34 21.12
C SER A 30 -39.36 7.86 19.69
N ASP A 31 -38.70 8.49 18.72
CA ASP A 31 -38.92 8.23 17.30
C ASP A 31 -38.44 6.82 16.94
N TRP A 32 -37.28 6.41 17.46
CA TRP A 32 -36.80 5.03 17.30
C TRP A 32 -37.71 4.02 18.01
N LYS A 33 -38.15 4.32 19.24
CA LYS A 33 -39.00 3.41 20.04
C LYS A 33 -40.38 3.17 19.43
N ASN A 34 -40.94 4.17 18.76
CA ASN A 34 -42.32 4.16 18.28
C ASN A 34 -42.45 4.08 16.75
N ASN A 35 -41.41 3.67 16.04
CA ASN A 35 -41.47 3.52 14.59
C ASN A 35 -42.29 2.28 14.15
N ASP A 36 -42.46 2.15 12.84
CA ASP A 36 -43.24 1.07 12.22
C ASP A 36 -42.58 -0.32 12.38
N TRP A 37 -41.26 -0.35 12.60
CA TRP A 37 -40.46 -1.57 12.70
C TRP A 37 -40.20 -2.02 14.14
N ARG A 38 -40.80 -1.36 15.15
CA ARG A 38 -40.51 -1.57 16.58
C ARG A 38 -40.67 -3.01 17.08
N ASP A 39 -41.48 -3.81 16.37
CA ASP A 39 -41.79 -5.20 16.72
C ASP A 39 -40.96 -6.20 15.89
N GLU A 40 -40.06 -5.72 15.02
CA GLU A 40 -39.19 -6.55 14.17
C GLU A 40 -37.89 -6.96 14.88
N GLU A 41 -37.36 -8.14 14.55
CA GLU A 41 -36.09 -8.62 15.11
C GLU A 41 -34.91 -7.72 14.74
N ASP A 42 -34.88 -7.21 13.50
CA ASP A 42 -33.80 -6.34 13.00
C ASP A 42 -33.78 -4.98 13.72
N HIS A 43 -34.94 -4.47 14.16
CA HIS A 43 -35.03 -3.26 14.97
C HIS A 43 -34.33 -3.48 16.31
N LYS A 44 -34.68 -4.56 17.01
CA LYS A 44 -34.05 -4.91 18.29
C LYS A 44 -32.56 -5.15 18.13
N PHE A 45 -32.16 -5.91 17.11
CA PHE A 45 -30.75 -6.18 16.82
C PHE A 45 -29.95 -4.89 16.58
N THR A 46 -30.51 -3.96 15.80
CA THR A 46 -29.88 -2.67 15.51
C THR A 46 -29.69 -1.84 16.79
N TYR A 47 -30.73 -1.77 17.63
CA TYR A 47 -30.64 -1.09 18.92
C TYR A 47 -29.56 -1.69 19.82
N ASP A 48 -29.57 -3.02 19.98
CA ASP A 48 -28.62 -3.73 20.82
C ASP A 48 -27.18 -3.50 20.33
N CYS A 49 -26.93 -3.46 19.02
CA CYS A 49 -25.61 -3.17 18.46
C CYS A 49 -25.18 -1.71 18.71
N LEU A 50 -26.03 -0.74 18.40
CA LEU A 50 -25.64 0.67 18.35
C LEU A 50 -25.54 1.33 19.73
N ILE A 51 -26.12 0.74 20.78
CA ILE A 51 -25.91 1.20 22.16
C ILE A 51 -24.76 0.45 22.87
N ASP A 52 -24.34 -0.71 22.35
CA ASP A 52 -23.33 -1.57 22.97
C ASP A 52 -21.91 -1.02 22.75
N ARG A 53 -21.23 -0.70 23.86
CA ARG A 53 -19.84 -0.24 23.86
C ARG A 53 -18.85 -1.24 23.27
N ILE A 54 -18.99 -2.53 23.60
CA ILE A 54 -18.14 -3.61 23.08
C ILE A 54 -18.33 -3.75 21.56
N TRP A 55 -19.55 -3.53 21.05
CA TRP A 55 -19.79 -3.49 19.61
C TRP A 55 -18.98 -2.37 18.94
N TRP A 56 -19.03 -1.15 19.47
CA TRP A 56 -18.23 -0.03 18.97
C TRP A 56 -16.72 -0.26 19.08
N GLU A 57 -16.24 -0.85 20.18
CA GLU A 57 -14.83 -1.25 20.32
C GLU A 57 -14.39 -2.24 19.22
N LYS A 58 -15.28 -3.13 18.76
CA LYS A 58 -15.01 -4.01 17.61
C LYS A 58 -15.00 -3.24 16.28
N VAL A 59 -15.89 -2.27 16.08
CA VAL A 59 -15.88 -1.40 14.89
C VAL A 59 -14.58 -0.62 14.80
N GLU A 60 -14.13 -0.03 15.90
CA GLU A 60 -12.85 0.67 15.98
C GLU A 60 -11.68 -0.25 15.60
N MET A 61 -11.68 -1.49 16.11
CA MET A 61 -10.66 -2.49 15.78
C MET A 61 -10.64 -2.83 14.28
N VAL A 62 -11.82 -2.93 13.64
CA VAL A 62 -11.94 -3.10 12.18
C VAL A 62 -11.30 -1.91 11.48
N LEU A 63 -11.69 -0.69 11.82
CA LEU A 63 -11.16 0.55 11.23
C LEU A 63 -9.64 0.66 11.36
N LYS A 64 -9.08 0.41 12.56
CA LYS A 64 -7.63 0.37 12.80
C LYS A 64 -6.90 -0.59 11.85
N THR A 65 -7.57 -1.68 11.44
CA THR A 65 -7.04 -2.68 10.51
C THR A 65 -7.22 -2.28 9.04
N VAL A 66 -8.40 -1.80 8.65
CA VAL A 66 -8.73 -1.58 7.24
C VAL A 66 -8.29 -0.22 6.70
N THR A 67 -8.23 0.83 7.53
CA THR A 67 -7.84 2.19 7.08
C THR A 67 -6.45 2.26 6.42
N PRO A 68 -5.40 1.62 6.98
CA PRO A 68 -4.09 1.63 6.32
C PRO A 68 -4.09 0.86 4.99
N LEU A 69 -4.86 -0.24 4.89
CA LEU A 69 -5.02 -1.00 3.66
C LEU A 69 -5.77 -0.20 2.60
N TYR A 70 -6.86 0.46 2.98
CA TYR A 70 -7.63 1.32 2.10
C TYR A 70 -6.76 2.45 1.52
N SER A 71 -5.96 3.10 2.36
CA SER A 71 -5.03 4.15 1.93
C SER A 71 -4.01 3.65 0.90
N MET A 72 -3.51 2.43 1.07
CA MET A 72 -2.61 1.77 0.12
C MET A 72 -3.32 1.40 -1.19
N LEU A 73 -4.55 0.89 -1.12
CA LEU A 73 -5.34 0.58 -2.32
C LEU A 73 -5.70 1.84 -3.08
N ARG A 74 -6.03 2.93 -2.39
CA ARG A 74 -6.30 4.23 -3.00
C ARG A 74 -5.05 4.77 -3.71
N PHE A 75 -3.86 4.56 -3.16
CA PHE A 75 -2.61 4.86 -3.85
C PHE A 75 -2.48 4.04 -5.15
N ALA A 76 -2.75 2.73 -5.12
CA ALA A 76 -2.65 1.87 -6.31
C ALA A 76 -3.65 2.23 -7.43
N ASP A 77 -4.77 2.83 -7.07
CA ASP A 77 -5.82 3.30 -7.98
C ASP A 77 -5.53 4.70 -8.58
N GLN A 78 -4.51 5.41 -8.09
CA GLN A 78 -4.10 6.70 -8.67
C GLN A 78 -3.30 6.49 -9.96
N GLN A 79 -3.80 6.97 -11.10
CA GLN A 79 -3.10 6.83 -12.39
C GLN A 79 -1.72 7.50 -12.42
N LYS A 80 -1.58 8.72 -11.89
CA LYS A 80 -0.32 9.49 -11.98
C LYS A 80 0.73 9.13 -10.93
N ASN A 81 0.27 8.74 -9.74
CA ASN A 81 1.14 8.57 -8.56
C ASN A 81 1.23 7.10 -8.10
N GLY A 82 0.27 6.25 -8.49
CA GLY A 82 0.19 4.84 -8.15
C GLY A 82 1.12 3.97 -9.00
N THR A 83 2.42 4.15 -8.83
CA THR A 83 3.43 3.38 -9.56
C THR A 83 3.62 1.98 -8.95
N ILE A 84 3.95 1.01 -9.80
CA ILE A 84 4.35 -0.34 -9.37
C ILE A 84 5.52 -0.29 -8.37
N SER A 85 6.42 0.70 -8.51
CA SER A 85 7.55 0.88 -7.61
C SER A 85 7.13 1.30 -6.20
N GLY A 86 6.09 2.12 -6.06
CA GLY A 86 5.61 2.62 -4.77
C GLY A 86 4.70 1.64 -4.03
N PHE A 87 4.12 0.65 -4.72
CA PHE A 87 3.13 -0.27 -4.13
C PHE A 87 3.69 -1.06 -2.94
N LEU A 88 4.80 -1.77 -3.12
CA LEU A 88 5.37 -2.60 -2.07
C LEU A 88 5.81 -1.77 -0.84
N PRO A 89 6.53 -0.65 -0.98
CA PRO A 89 6.80 0.25 0.15
C PRO A 89 5.52 0.70 0.88
N LYS A 90 4.45 1.05 0.15
CA LYS A 90 3.16 1.45 0.73
C LYS A 90 2.48 0.30 1.48
N MET A 91 2.50 -0.92 0.92
CA MET A 91 1.98 -2.11 1.58
C MET A 91 2.72 -2.41 2.88
N LEU A 92 4.06 -2.36 2.87
CA LEU A 92 4.86 -2.57 4.08
C LEU A 92 4.58 -1.49 5.14
N SER A 93 4.42 -0.24 4.72
CA SER A 93 4.04 0.87 5.62
C SER A 93 2.66 0.66 6.23
N ALA A 94 1.67 0.27 5.41
CA ALA A 94 0.31 -0.01 5.88
C ALA A 94 0.31 -1.17 6.88
N GLN A 95 1.04 -2.25 6.59
CA GLN A 95 1.19 -3.37 7.50
C GLN A 95 1.84 -2.96 8.83
N ALA A 96 2.89 -2.15 8.79
CA ALA A 96 3.53 -1.63 10.00
C ALA A 96 2.59 -0.75 10.82
N GLU A 97 1.79 0.10 10.17
CA GLU A 97 0.81 0.96 10.81
C GLU A 97 -0.30 0.16 11.50
N ILE A 98 -0.82 -0.89 10.86
CA ILE A 98 -1.81 -1.81 11.45
C ILE A 98 -1.24 -2.42 12.73
N PHE A 99 0.00 -2.94 12.69
CA PHE A 99 0.61 -3.51 13.88
C PHE A 99 0.84 -2.49 14.99
N ALA A 100 1.26 -1.28 14.65
CA ALA A 100 1.41 -0.21 15.63
C ALA A 100 0.08 0.13 16.31
N LYS A 101 -1.01 0.25 15.53
CA LYS A 101 -2.36 0.55 16.03
C LYS A 101 -2.93 -0.58 16.90
N LEU A 102 -2.72 -1.83 16.51
CA LEU A 102 -3.28 -2.98 17.23
C LEU A 102 -2.45 -3.42 18.45
N LYS A 103 -1.13 -3.25 18.43
CA LYS A 103 -0.23 -3.76 19.50
C LYS A 103 -0.49 -3.09 20.85
N HIS A 104 -0.89 -1.83 20.86
CA HIS A 104 -1.14 -1.06 22.08
C HIS A 104 -2.59 -1.15 22.58
N ASP A 105 -3.45 -1.85 21.84
CA ASP A 105 -4.85 -1.98 22.16
C ASP A 105 -5.09 -3.20 23.05
N LYS A 106 -5.42 -2.95 24.32
CA LYS A 106 -5.70 -3.97 25.34
C LYS A 106 -6.90 -4.87 24.99
N ASN A 107 -7.80 -4.41 24.11
CA ASN A 107 -8.97 -5.17 23.68
C ASN A 107 -8.62 -6.16 22.54
N VAL A 108 -7.44 -6.02 21.94
CA VAL A 108 -7.02 -6.85 20.80
C VAL A 108 -6.34 -8.14 21.29
N LYS A 109 -6.98 -9.27 21.04
CA LYS A 109 -6.41 -10.60 21.34
C LYS A 109 -5.23 -10.89 20.40
N ARG A 110 -4.21 -11.57 20.94
CA ARG A 110 -3.02 -12.01 20.18
C ARG A 110 -3.39 -12.83 18.94
N ASP A 111 -4.39 -13.70 19.05
CA ASP A 111 -4.84 -14.54 17.93
C ASP A 111 -5.45 -13.74 16.78
N PHE A 112 -6.14 -12.62 17.10
CA PHE A 112 -6.66 -11.72 16.07
C PHE A 112 -5.51 -11.07 15.29
N MET A 113 -4.50 -10.52 16.00
CA MET A 113 -3.30 -9.95 15.34
C MET A 113 -2.59 -10.99 14.47
N LYS A 114 -2.48 -12.24 14.95
CA LYS A 114 -1.88 -13.32 14.18
C LYS A 114 -2.65 -13.59 12.89
N LYS A 115 -3.98 -13.71 12.96
CA LYS A 115 -4.85 -13.91 11.78
C LYS A 115 -4.74 -12.75 10.79
N VAL A 116 -4.78 -11.50 11.26
CA VAL A 116 -4.59 -10.31 10.42
C VAL A 116 -3.24 -10.36 9.71
N ASN A 117 -2.17 -10.68 10.43
CA ASN A 117 -0.84 -10.81 9.83
C ASN A 117 -0.77 -11.91 8.77
N GLU A 118 -1.37 -13.07 9.04
CA GLU A 118 -1.41 -14.20 8.10
C GLU A 118 -2.15 -13.85 6.81
N ILE A 119 -3.30 -13.16 6.92
CA ILE A 119 -4.08 -12.72 5.77
C ILE A 119 -3.28 -11.72 4.92
N ILE A 120 -2.72 -10.68 5.56
CA ILE A 120 -1.92 -9.65 4.87
C ILE A 120 -0.70 -10.30 4.22
N LYS A 121 0.06 -11.13 4.96
CA LYS A 121 1.24 -11.81 4.43
C LYS A 121 0.90 -12.69 3.23
N LYS A 122 -0.17 -13.48 3.32
CA LYS A 122 -0.62 -14.36 2.22
C LYS A 122 -1.00 -13.55 0.97
N ARG A 123 -1.76 -12.46 1.14
CA ARG A 123 -2.14 -11.58 0.02
C ARG A 123 -0.96 -10.84 -0.57
N THR A 124 -0.09 -10.27 0.26
CA THR A 124 1.15 -9.62 -0.17
C THR A 124 2.04 -10.59 -0.92
N GLN A 125 2.24 -11.82 -0.41
CA GLN A 125 3.06 -12.82 -1.09
C GLN A 125 2.49 -13.22 -2.45
N TYR A 126 1.16 -13.36 -2.57
CA TYR A 126 0.49 -13.63 -3.84
C TYR A 126 0.69 -12.48 -4.86
N LEU A 127 0.64 -11.22 -4.40
CA LEU A 127 0.90 -10.07 -5.27
C LEU A 127 2.37 -9.94 -5.68
N LEU A 128 3.30 -10.47 -4.87
CA LEU A 128 4.73 -10.30 -5.07
C LEU A 128 5.42 -11.50 -5.75
N SER A 129 4.83 -12.70 -5.74
CA SER A 129 5.42 -13.90 -6.33
C SER A 129 5.73 -13.70 -7.82
N ASP A 130 7.01 -13.83 -8.18
CA ASP A 130 7.50 -13.76 -9.57
C ASP A 130 7.17 -12.47 -10.33
N THR A 131 7.03 -11.34 -9.62
CA THR A 131 6.51 -10.11 -10.20
C THR A 131 7.55 -9.01 -10.43
N LEU A 132 7.25 -8.23 -11.47
CA LEU A 132 7.80 -6.92 -11.75
C LEU A 132 7.68 -5.93 -10.56
N MET A 133 6.79 -6.20 -9.59
CA MET A 133 6.59 -5.34 -8.41
C MET A 133 7.82 -5.31 -7.51
N VAL A 134 8.45 -6.46 -7.25
CA VAL A 134 9.67 -6.50 -6.43
C VAL A 134 10.81 -5.76 -7.14
N ALA A 135 10.94 -5.93 -8.45
CA ALA A 135 11.93 -5.20 -9.24
C ALA A 135 11.67 -3.70 -9.24
N GLY A 136 10.41 -3.28 -9.44
CA GLY A 136 10.01 -1.89 -9.39
C GLY A 136 10.30 -1.26 -8.03
N ALA A 137 9.95 -1.93 -6.94
CA ALA A 137 10.21 -1.44 -5.59
C ALA A 137 11.71 -1.37 -5.26
N ALA A 138 12.51 -2.30 -5.77
CA ALA A 138 13.95 -2.25 -5.63
C ALA A 138 14.59 -1.10 -6.43
N LEU A 139 13.93 -0.63 -7.50
CA LEU A 139 14.34 0.52 -8.33
C LEU A 139 13.70 1.84 -7.87
N ASP A 140 12.88 1.82 -6.81
CA ASP A 140 12.21 2.99 -6.28
C ASP A 140 13.23 3.92 -5.58
N PRO A 141 13.33 5.20 -5.99
CA PRO A 141 14.29 6.12 -5.39
C PRO A 141 14.08 6.35 -3.90
N LYS A 142 12.82 6.43 -3.44
CA LYS A 142 12.53 6.60 -2.01
C LYS A 142 12.95 5.36 -1.24
N ALA A 143 12.57 4.17 -1.72
CA ALA A 143 12.94 2.90 -1.11
C ALA A 143 14.46 2.69 -1.07
N LEU A 144 15.21 3.19 -2.06
CA LEU A 144 16.68 3.19 -2.05
C LEU A 144 17.20 3.85 -0.77
N TYR A 145 16.66 5.01 -0.38
CA TYR A 145 17.16 5.77 0.79
C TYR A 145 16.51 5.40 2.12
N THR A 146 15.28 4.86 2.13
CA THR A 146 14.55 4.53 3.37
C THR A 146 14.61 3.07 3.76
N SER A 147 15.12 2.18 2.90
CA SER A 147 15.17 0.74 3.14
C SER A 147 16.47 0.12 2.64
N LYS A 148 16.65 -1.17 2.92
CA LYS A 148 17.73 -1.99 2.35
C LYS A 148 17.27 -2.83 1.16
N LEU A 149 16.04 -2.63 0.66
CA LEU A 149 15.39 -3.50 -0.33
C LEU A 149 16.28 -3.82 -1.54
N ALA A 150 16.90 -2.80 -2.14
CA ALA A 150 17.75 -2.94 -3.33
C ALA A 150 18.98 -3.87 -3.14
N THR A 151 19.35 -4.15 -1.89
CA THR A 151 20.49 -5.04 -1.53
C THR A 151 20.07 -6.46 -1.15
N HIS A 152 18.77 -6.74 -1.00
CA HIS A 152 18.31 -8.09 -0.67
C HIS A 152 18.47 -9.04 -1.86
N HIS A 153 18.86 -10.28 -1.59
CA HIS A 153 19.10 -11.29 -2.63
C HIS A 153 17.87 -11.51 -3.54
N SER A 154 16.66 -11.57 -2.97
CA SER A 154 15.42 -11.72 -3.73
C SER A 154 15.12 -10.53 -4.64
N ALA A 155 15.41 -9.31 -4.17
CA ALA A 155 15.24 -8.09 -4.96
C ALA A 155 16.26 -8.00 -6.10
N ILE A 156 17.52 -8.36 -5.82
CA ILE A 156 18.57 -8.43 -6.85
C ILE A 156 18.18 -9.45 -7.94
N LEU A 157 17.69 -10.62 -7.55
CA LEU A 157 17.21 -11.63 -8.49
C LEU A 157 16.03 -11.09 -9.33
N ALA A 158 15.03 -10.48 -8.70
CA ALA A 158 13.87 -9.91 -9.39
C ALA A 158 14.27 -8.83 -10.41
N VAL A 159 15.14 -7.89 -10.03
CA VAL A 159 15.65 -6.85 -10.94
C VAL A 159 16.45 -7.47 -12.08
N THR A 160 17.30 -8.46 -11.79
CA THR A 160 18.09 -9.17 -12.80
C THR A 160 17.20 -9.83 -13.85
N LEU A 161 16.15 -10.54 -13.42
CA LEU A 161 15.18 -11.18 -14.32
C LEU A 161 14.39 -10.15 -15.13
N ALA A 162 13.97 -9.04 -14.51
CA ALA A 162 13.29 -7.95 -15.20
C ALA A 162 14.17 -7.28 -16.26
N ILE A 163 15.45 -7.02 -15.94
CA ILE A 163 16.42 -6.47 -16.89
C ILE A 163 16.61 -7.42 -18.07
N LYS A 164 16.85 -8.71 -17.82
CA LYS A 164 17.02 -9.71 -18.89
C LYS A 164 15.82 -9.79 -19.84
N LYS A 165 14.60 -9.57 -19.31
CA LYS A 165 13.36 -9.58 -20.10
C LYS A 165 13.14 -8.29 -20.91
N LEU A 166 13.66 -7.16 -20.44
CA LEU A 166 13.38 -5.84 -21.04
C LEU A 166 14.50 -5.31 -21.93
N ALA A 167 15.74 -5.76 -21.71
CA ALA A 167 16.90 -5.39 -22.54
C ALA A 167 16.77 -5.94 -23.96
N HIS A 168 17.35 -5.23 -24.92
CA HIS A 168 17.38 -5.60 -26.34
C HIS A 168 18.53 -6.55 -26.68
N SER A 169 19.55 -6.66 -25.82
CA SER A 169 20.67 -7.57 -26.01
C SER A 169 21.25 -8.11 -24.70
N PRO A 170 21.96 -9.26 -24.74
CA PRO A 170 22.69 -9.77 -23.56
C PRO A 170 23.75 -8.80 -23.02
N ILE A 171 24.36 -7.98 -23.91
CA ILE A 171 25.37 -6.98 -23.53
C ILE A 171 24.72 -5.86 -22.73
N GLU A 172 23.61 -5.30 -23.22
CA GLU A 172 22.83 -4.28 -22.50
C GLU A 172 22.37 -4.81 -21.14
N ALA A 173 21.84 -6.04 -21.09
CA ALA A 173 21.42 -6.67 -19.85
C ALA A 173 22.56 -6.79 -18.84
N SER A 174 23.74 -7.25 -19.29
CA SER A 174 24.93 -7.37 -18.45
C SER A 174 25.36 -6.02 -17.85
N ILE A 175 25.41 -4.98 -18.68
CA ILE A 175 25.76 -3.62 -18.24
C ILE A 175 24.75 -3.07 -17.23
N ALA A 176 23.45 -3.23 -17.50
CA ALA A 176 22.39 -2.76 -16.60
C ALA A 176 22.39 -3.49 -15.25
N ILE A 177 22.66 -4.82 -15.25
CA ILE A 177 22.81 -5.60 -14.01
C ILE A 177 24.01 -5.12 -13.19
N ASP A 178 25.15 -4.84 -13.84
CA ASP A 178 26.34 -4.29 -13.16
C ASP A 178 26.06 -2.91 -12.56
N GLN A 179 25.43 -2.03 -13.34
CA GLN A 179 25.01 -0.71 -12.88
C GLN A 179 24.06 -0.79 -11.67
N PHE A 180 23.13 -1.75 -11.67
CA PHE A 180 22.22 -1.95 -10.55
C PHE A 180 22.96 -2.43 -9.30
N THR A 181 23.75 -3.50 -9.42
CA THR A 181 24.38 -4.19 -8.28
C THR A 181 25.59 -3.48 -7.69
N ARG A 182 26.37 -2.78 -8.53
CA ARG A 182 27.59 -2.09 -8.10
C ARG A 182 27.39 -0.62 -7.81
N THR A 183 26.45 0.05 -8.49
CA THR A 183 26.31 1.50 -8.38
C THR A 183 25.02 1.90 -7.67
N PHE A 184 23.86 1.53 -8.22
CA PHE A 184 22.57 1.98 -7.71
C PHE A 184 22.26 1.41 -6.32
N SER A 185 22.27 0.08 -6.14
CA SER A 185 21.88 -0.55 -4.87
C SER A 185 22.79 -0.18 -3.69
N LYS A 186 24.03 0.20 -3.97
CA LYS A 186 25.04 0.63 -3.01
C LYS A 186 25.09 2.14 -2.81
N LYS A 187 24.33 2.92 -3.58
CA LYS A 187 24.32 4.39 -3.55
C LYS A 187 25.69 4.99 -3.87
N GLU A 188 26.41 4.40 -4.80
CA GLU A 188 27.73 4.89 -5.22
C GLU A 188 27.59 6.08 -6.18
N LYS A 189 28.68 6.86 -6.28
CA LYS A 189 28.77 8.01 -7.19
C LYS A 189 27.62 8.99 -6.95
N LEU A 190 26.93 9.46 -8.00
CA LEU A 190 25.86 10.46 -7.89
C LEU A 190 24.67 10.00 -7.03
N PHE A 191 24.42 8.69 -6.92
CA PHE A 191 23.35 8.18 -6.05
C PHE A 191 23.66 8.36 -4.55
N GLY A 192 24.91 8.59 -4.18
CA GLY A 192 25.31 8.88 -2.79
C GLY A 192 25.20 10.36 -2.43
N SER A 193 24.95 11.23 -3.40
CA SER A 193 24.89 12.68 -3.21
C SER A 193 23.71 13.12 -2.35
N LEU A 194 23.87 14.26 -1.66
CA LEU A 194 22.81 14.84 -0.83
C LEU A 194 21.63 15.30 -1.69
N GLU A 195 21.91 15.77 -2.90
CA GLU A 195 20.94 16.25 -3.88
C GLU A 195 20.06 15.09 -4.38
N ALA A 196 20.67 13.97 -4.76
CA ALA A 196 19.93 12.78 -5.19
C ALA A 196 19.02 12.24 -4.07
N ARG A 197 19.53 12.20 -2.83
CA ARG A 197 18.75 11.81 -1.65
C ARG A 197 17.60 12.77 -1.38
N SER A 198 17.87 14.07 -1.33
CA SER A 198 16.86 15.09 -1.04
C SER A 198 15.74 15.07 -2.08
N SER A 199 16.09 14.94 -3.36
CA SER A 199 15.13 14.83 -4.46
C SER A 199 14.25 13.57 -4.34
N ALA A 200 14.84 12.42 -4.01
CA ALA A 200 14.09 11.16 -3.86
C ALA A 200 13.12 11.15 -2.66
N LEU A 201 13.42 11.92 -1.61
CA LEU A 201 12.64 11.91 -0.37
C LEU A 201 11.53 12.97 -0.34
N ARG A 202 11.40 13.80 -1.37
CA ARG A 202 10.29 14.76 -1.49
C ARG A 202 8.94 14.05 -1.45
N ALA A 203 7.94 14.72 -0.89
CA ALA A 203 6.58 14.17 -0.78
C ALA A 203 5.94 13.91 -2.15
N ASP A 204 6.28 14.72 -3.14
CA ASP A 204 5.79 14.69 -4.52
C ASP A 204 6.80 14.08 -5.51
N ALA A 205 7.84 13.39 -5.02
CA ALA A 205 8.85 12.78 -5.87
C ALA A 205 8.21 11.74 -6.80
N ASN A 206 8.33 11.95 -8.11
CA ASN A 206 7.99 10.95 -9.10
C ASN A 206 9.21 10.07 -9.42
N PRO A 207 9.12 8.74 -9.32
CA PRO A 207 10.24 7.84 -9.61
C PRO A 207 10.81 8.01 -11.02
N THR A 208 9.97 8.21 -12.03
CA THR A 208 10.40 8.40 -13.42
C THR A 208 11.20 9.69 -13.59
N ASP A 209 10.73 10.81 -13.05
CA ASP A 209 11.42 12.10 -13.14
C ASP A 209 12.75 12.09 -12.38
N TRP A 210 12.79 11.40 -11.24
CA TRP A 210 14.03 11.20 -10.50
C TRP A 210 15.03 10.38 -11.30
N TRP A 211 14.60 9.28 -11.94
CA TRP A 211 15.47 8.50 -12.81
C TRP A 211 15.97 9.30 -14.02
N ASN A 212 15.15 10.18 -14.61
CA ASN A 212 15.58 11.09 -15.66
C ASN A 212 16.70 12.04 -15.18
N SER A 213 16.58 12.57 -13.96
CA SER A 213 17.48 13.58 -13.41
C SER A 213 18.77 12.99 -12.83
N CYS A 214 18.68 11.88 -12.11
CA CYS A 214 19.79 11.30 -11.33
C CYS A 214 20.38 10.03 -11.97
N GLY A 215 19.70 9.42 -12.94
CA GLY A 215 20.09 8.15 -13.56
C GLY A 215 21.19 8.24 -14.62
N GLY A 216 21.60 9.44 -15.04
CA GLY A 216 22.45 9.64 -16.23
C GLY A 216 23.80 8.92 -16.22
N GLN A 217 24.35 8.60 -15.04
CA GLN A 217 25.60 7.82 -14.89
C GLN A 217 25.43 6.31 -15.15
N CYS A 218 24.18 5.82 -15.18
CA CYS A 218 23.83 4.42 -15.38
C CYS A 218 22.83 4.30 -16.54
N LYS A 219 23.24 4.67 -17.75
CA LYS A 219 22.34 4.85 -18.91
C LYS A 219 21.49 3.62 -19.26
N GLU A 220 22.07 2.42 -19.24
CA GLU A 220 21.33 1.20 -19.59
C GLU A 220 20.33 0.82 -18.49
N LEU A 221 20.74 0.93 -17.23
CA LEU A 221 19.83 0.76 -16.10
C LEU A 221 18.72 1.82 -16.11
N GLN A 222 19.04 3.09 -16.38
CA GLN A 222 18.10 4.21 -16.41
C GLN A 222 16.96 3.96 -17.39
N LYS A 223 17.28 3.56 -18.64
CA LYS A 223 16.28 3.24 -19.66
C LYS A 223 15.32 2.16 -19.20
N ILE A 224 15.85 1.07 -18.64
CA ILE A 224 15.04 -0.05 -18.15
C ILE A 224 14.25 0.35 -16.91
N ALA A 225 14.87 1.05 -15.97
CA ALA A 225 14.24 1.50 -14.73
C ALA A 225 13.03 2.40 -15.02
N ILE A 226 13.17 3.38 -15.92
CA ILE A 226 12.06 4.24 -16.36
C ILE A 226 10.89 3.39 -16.90
N ARG A 227 11.15 2.36 -17.71
CA ARG A 227 10.11 1.46 -18.25
C ARG A 227 9.42 0.60 -17.18
N ILE A 228 10.08 0.33 -16.07
CA ILE A 228 9.52 -0.44 -14.95
C ILE A 228 8.72 0.48 -14.02
N VAL A 229 9.33 1.58 -13.58
CA VAL A 229 8.75 2.46 -12.55
C VAL A 229 7.63 3.36 -13.06
N SER A 230 7.55 3.60 -14.38
CA SER A 230 6.44 4.34 -15.00
C SER A 230 5.14 3.53 -15.14
N ARG A 231 5.17 2.22 -14.86
CA ARG A 231 3.98 1.38 -14.96
C ARG A 231 3.00 1.65 -13.81
N CYS A 232 1.72 1.77 -14.16
CA CYS A 232 0.62 1.89 -13.22
C CYS A 232 0.36 0.55 -12.50
N CYS A 233 -0.08 0.61 -11.24
CA CYS A 233 -0.45 -0.56 -10.45
C CYS A 233 -1.78 -1.21 -10.87
N SER A 234 -2.70 -0.45 -11.43
CA SER A 234 -4.07 -0.88 -11.71
C SER A 234 -4.41 -0.76 -13.20
N SER A 235 -5.24 -1.69 -13.68
CA SER A 235 -5.85 -1.65 -15.02
C SER A 235 -7.13 -0.81 -15.06
N SER A 236 -7.74 -0.51 -13.91
CA SER A 236 -8.99 0.26 -13.77
C SER A 236 -8.85 1.74 -14.15
N GLY A 237 -7.62 2.25 -14.32
CA GLY A 237 -7.39 3.59 -14.82
C GLY A 237 -8.08 3.84 -16.17
N CYS A 238 -8.21 2.82 -17.02
CA CYS A 238 -8.85 2.95 -18.33
C CYS A 238 -10.38 3.09 -18.28
N GLU A 239 -11.02 2.82 -17.14
CA GLU A 239 -12.49 2.84 -16.98
C GLU A 239 -13.03 4.23 -16.62
N ARG A 240 -12.14 5.22 -16.40
CA ARG A 240 -12.49 6.59 -15.98
C ARG A 240 -12.34 7.65 -17.10
N ASN A 241 -12.28 7.21 -18.37
CA ASN A 241 -12.22 8.09 -19.54
C ASN A 241 -13.58 8.18 -20.24
#